data_AF-A0A8S4QHR2-F1
#
_entry.id   AF-A0A8S4QHR2-F1
#
_cell.length_a   1.000
_cell.length_b   1.000
_cell.length_c   1.000
_cell.angle_alpha   90.00
_cell.angle_beta   90.00
_cell.angle_gamma   90.00
#
_symmetry.space_group_name_H-M   'P 1'
#
loop_
_entity.id
_entity.type
_entity.pdbx_description
1 polymer ?
#
loop_
_entity_poly.entity_id
_entity_poly.type
_entity_poly.pdbx_seq_one_letter_code
_entity_poly.pdbx_strand_id
1 'polypeptide(L)' 'MARDIKERLRDRYRLAPPLEGIAFEYGFNSKQLETWLKYWAEEYPFSERENFFNKYPQFKTNIQGLDIHFIRVTPN' A
#
# COMPACT_ATOMS: atom_id res chain seq x y z
N MET A 1 10.70 -7.49 -3.46
CA MET A 1 9.31 -6.99 -3.44
C MET A 1 9.24 -5.46 -3.41
N ALA A 2 9.75 -4.76 -2.37
CA ALA A 2 9.69 -3.29 -2.34
C ALA A 2 10.37 -2.60 -3.54
N ARG A 3 11.52 -3.11 -4.00
CA ARG A 3 12.19 -2.62 -5.23
C ARG A 3 11.33 -2.81 -6.48
N ASP A 4 10.75 -3.99 -6.65
CA ASP A 4 9.84 -4.32 -7.77
C ASP A 4 8.62 -3.39 -7.80
N ILE A 5 8.00 -3.13 -6.63
CA ILE A 5 6.89 -2.16 -6.54
C ILE A 5 7.35 -0.76 -6.97
N LYS A 6 8.49 -0.28 -6.48
CA LYS A 6 9.01 1.04 -6.85
C LYS A 6 9.30 1.15 -8.35
N GLU A 7 9.86 0.11 -8.96
CA GLU A 7 10.11 0.04 -10.40
C GLU A 7 8.78 0.10 -11.18
N ARG A 8 7.79 -0.72 -10.82
CA ARG A 8 6.47 -0.71 -11.46
C ARG A 8 5.71 0.62 -11.28
N LEU A 9 5.92 1.32 -10.17
CA LEU A 9 5.36 2.65 -9.93
C LEU A 9 6.10 3.76 -10.69
N ARG A 10 7.31 3.53 -11.19
CA ARG A 10 8.03 4.50 -12.04
C ARG A 10 7.75 4.23 -13.52
N ASP A 11 7.75 2.96 -13.92
CA ASP A 11 7.61 2.51 -15.31
C ASP A 11 6.14 2.26 -15.72
N ARG A 12 5.22 2.83 -14.96
CA ARG A 12 3.77 2.72 -15.17
C ARG A 12 3.32 3.41 -16.45
N TYR A 13 2.24 2.89 -17.03
CA TYR A 13 1.52 3.58 -18.10
C TYR A 13 0.94 4.92 -17.63
N ARG A 14 0.89 5.88 -18.56
CA ARG A 14 0.32 7.20 -18.33
C ARG A 14 -1.15 7.10 -17.90
N LEU A 15 -1.51 7.86 -16.87
CA LEU A 15 -2.90 7.97 -16.41
C LEU A 15 -3.77 8.69 -17.45
N ALA A 16 -5.02 8.23 -17.60
CA ALA A 16 -6.03 8.92 -18.40
C ALA A 16 -6.34 10.30 -17.78
N PRO A 17 -6.42 11.38 -18.57
CA PRO A 17 -6.72 12.71 -18.04
C PRO A 17 -8.18 12.77 -17.51
N PRO A 18 -8.45 13.51 -16.42
CA PRO A 18 -9.81 13.65 -15.90
C PRO A 18 -10.57 14.74 -16.64
N LEU A 19 -11.90 14.72 -16.57
CA LEU A 19 -12.71 15.87 -17.00
C LEU A 19 -12.44 17.09 -16.10
N GLU A 20 -12.61 18.28 -16.65
CA GLU A 20 -12.38 19.52 -15.93
C GLU A 20 -13.53 19.81 -14.93
N GLY A 21 -13.19 20.33 -13.75
CA GLY A 21 -14.18 20.79 -12.75
C GLY A 21 -14.95 19.71 -11.99
N ILE A 22 -14.88 18.43 -12.39
CA ILE A 22 -15.72 17.36 -11.81
C ILE A 22 -15.15 16.67 -10.55
N ALA A 23 -13.99 17.10 -10.07
CA ALA A 23 -13.27 16.48 -8.94
C ALA A 23 -13.24 14.93 -9.00
N PHE A 24 -14.05 14.25 -8.18
CA PHE A 24 -14.12 12.78 -8.04
C PHE A 24 -15.46 12.16 -8.49
N GLU A 25 -16.34 12.93 -9.15
CA GLU A 25 -17.70 12.47 -9.50
C GLU A 25 -17.72 11.26 -10.45
N TYR A 26 -16.66 11.09 -11.25
CA TYR A 26 -16.50 9.97 -12.18
C TYR A 26 -15.45 8.96 -11.72
N GLY A 27 -15.20 8.89 -10.41
CA GLY A 27 -14.18 8.05 -9.80
C GLY A 27 -12.90 8.82 -9.47
N PHE A 28 -11.81 8.09 -9.28
CA PHE A 28 -10.59 8.68 -8.74
C PHE A 28 -9.96 9.68 -9.72
N ASN A 29 -9.76 10.92 -9.27
CA ASN A 29 -9.16 11.94 -10.11
C ASN A 29 -7.69 11.62 -10.40
N SER A 30 -7.32 11.46 -11.67
CA SER A 30 -5.97 11.07 -12.05
C SER A 30 -4.89 12.13 -11.72
N LYS A 31 -5.25 13.42 -11.63
CA LYS A 31 -4.32 14.46 -11.17
C LYS A 31 -3.96 14.25 -9.69
N GLN A 32 -4.91 13.80 -8.87
CA GLN A 32 -4.65 13.47 -7.46
C GLN A 32 -3.90 12.16 -7.32
N LEU A 33 -4.25 11.17 -8.14
CA LEU A 33 -3.62 9.85 -8.12
C LEU A 33 -2.11 9.98 -8.35
N GLU A 34 -1.69 10.84 -9.30
CA GLU A 34 -0.28 11.08 -9.59
C GLU A 34 0.53 11.48 -8.34
N THR A 35 -0.01 12.35 -7.49
CA THR A 35 0.61 12.74 -6.21
C THR A 35 0.82 11.54 -5.29
N TRP A 36 -0.19 10.67 -5.13
CA TRP A 36 -0.11 9.49 -4.27
C TRP A 36 0.95 8.49 -4.74
N LEU A 37 1.05 8.31 -6.05
CA LEU A 37 1.99 7.37 -6.65
C LEU A 37 3.42 7.86 -6.52
N LYS A 38 3.64 9.16 -6.71
CA LYS A 38 4.94 9.78 -6.46
C LYS A 38 5.38 9.56 -5.01
N TYR A 39 4.51 9.88 -4.05
CA TYR A 39 4.79 9.64 -2.64
C TYR A 39 5.15 8.17 -2.36
N TRP A 40 4.40 7.23 -2.93
CA TRP A 40 4.67 5.81 -2.71
C TRP A 40 5.98 5.33 -3.34
N ALA A 41 6.33 5.83 -4.52
CA ALA A 41 7.55 5.46 -5.23
C ALA A 41 8.83 6.07 -4.61
N GLU A 42 8.72 7.29 -4.06
CA GLU A 42 9.86 8.10 -3.67
C GLU A 42 10.02 8.26 -2.16
N GLU A 43 8.93 8.49 -1.44
CA GLU A 43 8.95 8.99 -0.06
C GLU A 43 8.51 7.96 0.98
N TYR A 44 7.63 7.02 0.62
CA TYR A 44 7.09 6.04 1.57
C TYR A 44 8.19 5.11 2.13
N PRO A 45 8.42 5.09 3.46
CA PRO A 45 9.55 4.40 4.05
C PRO A 45 9.23 2.93 4.33
N PHE A 46 9.21 2.09 3.28
CA PHE A 46 8.82 0.67 3.37
C PHE A 46 9.47 -0.09 4.53
N SER A 47 10.78 0.06 4.74
CA SER A 47 11.50 -0.65 5.82
C SER A 47 11.04 -0.21 7.22
N GLU A 48 10.77 1.08 7.41
CA GLU A 48 10.23 1.56 8.68
C GLU A 48 8.81 1.07 8.92
N ARG A 49 8.01 0.94 7.84
CA ARG A 49 6.64 0.45 7.92
C ARG A 49 6.59 -1.04 8.24
N GLU A 50 7.52 -1.83 7.69
CA GLU A 50 7.71 -3.23 8.07
C GLU A 50 8.03 -3.35 9.57
N ASN A 51 8.99 -2.58 10.06
CA ASN A 51 9.30 -2.54 11.50
C ASN A 51 8.09 -2.11 12.35
N PHE A 52 7.34 -1.12 11.88
CA PHE A 52 6.12 -0.66 12.56
C PHE A 52 5.05 -1.77 12.65
N PHE A 53 4.83 -2.54 11.58
CA PHE A 53 3.88 -3.65 11.61
C PHE A 53 4.37 -4.81 12.49
N ASN A 54 5.69 -5.04 12.54
CA ASN A 54 6.30 -6.08 13.36
C ASN A 54 6.47 -5.71 14.84
N LYS A 55 6.01 -4.53 15.28
CA LYS A 55 6.08 -4.14 16.70
C LYS A 55 5.25 -5.02 17.64
N TYR A 56 4.25 -5.75 17.11
CA TYR A 56 3.43 -6.69 17.88
C TYR A 56 3.73 -8.13 17.48
N PRO A 57 3.65 -9.09 18.41
CA PRO A 57 3.82 -10.51 18.09
C PRO A 57 2.79 -10.98 17.07
N GLN A 58 3.28 -11.59 16.00
CA GLN A 58 2.48 -12.15 14.92
C GLN A 58 2.65 -13.67 14.90
N PHE A 59 1.57 -14.37 14.58
CA PHE A 59 1.53 -15.83 14.60
C PHE A 59 0.82 -16.35 13.35
N LYS A 60 1.06 -17.62 13.04
CA LYS A 60 0.28 -18.38 12.08
C LYS A 60 -0.10 -19.72 12.70
N THR A 61 -1.31 -20.19 12.41
CA THR A 61 -1.75 -21.55 12.77
C THR A 61 -2.57 -22.13 11.64
N ASN A 62 -2.54 -23.45 11.48
CA ASN A 62 -3.33 -24.12 10.45
C ASN A 62 -4.73 -24.46 11.01
N ILE A 63 -5.78 -23.96 10.35
CA ILE A 63 -7.18 -24.24 10.69
C ILE A 63 -7.86 -24.79 9.45
N GLN A 64 -8.29 -26.05 9.50
CA GLN A 64 -8.97 -26.74 8.39
C GLN A 64 -8.17 -26.69 7.07
N GLY A 65 -6.84 -26.78 7.15
CA GLY A 65 -5.95 -26.74 5.99
C GLY A 65 -5.52 -25.33 5.55
N LEU A 66 -6.01 -24.28 6.19
CA LEU A 66 -5.65 -22.88 5.87
C LEU A 66 -4.71 -22.30 6.92
N ASP A 67 -3.63 -21.64 6.47
CA ASP A 67 -2.74 -20.90 7.37
C ASP A 67 -3.35 -19.54 7.73
N ILE A 68 -3.81 -19.43 8.97
CA ILE A 68 -4.45 -18.22 9.50
C ILE A 68 -3.42 -17.37 10.24
N HIS A 69 -3.19 -16.16 9.73
CA HIS A 69 -2.36 -15.15 10.39
C HIS A 69 -3.17 -14.35 11.42
N PHE A 70 -2.57 -14.09 12.57
CA PHE A 70 -3.16 -13.22 13.60
C PHE A 70 -2.10 -12.50 14.42
N ILE A 71 -2.53 -11.39 15.04
CA ILE A 71 -1.76 -10.63 16.04
C ILE A 71 -2.35 -10.94 17.41
N ARG A 72 -1.51 -11.23 18.40
CA ARG A 72 -1.93 -11.39 19.80
C ARG A 72 -1.09 -10.49 20.70
N VAL A 73 -1.74 -9.58 21.41
CA VAL A 73 -1.14 -8.69 22.39
C VAL A 73 -1.85 -8.91 23.71
N THR A 74 -1.10 -9.20 24.77
CA THR A 74 -1.64 -9.38 26.13
C THR A 74 -1.21 -8.21 27.00
N PRO A 75 -2.13 -7.55 27.72
CA PRO A 75 -1.76 -6.57 28.74
C PRO A 75 -0.99 -7.23 29.89
N ASN A 76 -0.20 -6.42 30.60
CA ASN A 76 0.44 -6.83 31.85
C ASN A 76 -0.57 -6.95 32.98
#